data_AF-A0A9D7MLZ4-F1
#
_entry.id   AF-A0A9D7MLZ4-F1
#
_cell.length_a   1.000
_cell.length_b   1.000
_cell.length_c   1.000
_cell.angle_alpha   90.00
_cell.angle_beta   90.00
_cell.angle_gamma   90.00
#
_symmetry.space_group_name_H-M   'P 1'
#
loop_
_entity.id
_entity.type
_entity.pdbx_description
1 polymer ?
#
loop_
_entity_poly.entity_id
_entity_poly.type
_entity_poly.pdbx_seq_one_letter_code
_entity_poly.pdbx_strand_id
1 'polypeptide(L)'
;MSSNGKWLILNYHNIFTNDSKEMNVLRSHNVYSTYSVTPEMFDKQIRLVRNSGRWIAPINVVGRYIMQNESTTLQVSEHDNKVLIKAVCNIDDKDFLVPMTLIVETSSKFIKVEGSVNDGIYNPVNGRIFIDIMPNKELVIEELKALK
;
A
#
# COMPACT_ATOMS: atom_id res chain seq x y z
N MET A 1 10.05 -13.96 15.87
CA MET A 1 10.00 -12.49 16.03
C MET A 1 8.84 -11.96 15.20
N SER A 2 7.82 -11.36 15.82
CA SER A 2 6.73 -10.73 15.05
C SER A 2 7.26 -9.48 14.34
N SER A 3 7.01 -9.39 13.03
CA SER A 3 7.40 -8.29 12.16
C SER A 3 6.35 -7.18 12.05
N ASN A 4 5.29 -7.25 12.87
CA ASN A 4 4.20 -6.28 12.82
C ASN A 4 4.73 -4.87 13.13
N GLY A 5 4.46 -3.93 12.22
CA GLY A 5 4.86 -2.53 12.34
C GLY A 5 6.31 -2.20 11.97
N LYS A 6 7.10 -3.14 11.43
CA LYS A 6 8.49 -2.87 11.02
C LYS A 6 8.60 -2.57 9.52
N TRP A 7 9.26 -1.46 9.20
CA TRP A 7 9.53 -1.03 7.82
C TRP A 7 10.89 -1.52 7.34
N LEU A 8 10.96 -1.94 6.07
CA LEU A 8 12.22 -2.19 5.39
C LEU A 8 12.55 -0.98 4.52
N ILE A 9 13.66 -0.32 4.81
CA ILE A 9 14.15 0.82 4.02
C ILE A 9 15.24 0.31 3.08
N LEU A 10 15.02 0.47 1.78
CA LEU A 10 16.00 0.17 0.75
C LEU A 10 16.54 1.48 0.20
N ASN A 11 17.84 1.72 0.40
CA ASN A 11 18.51 2.92 -0.09
C ASN A 11 19.42 2.58 -1.26
N TYR A 12 19.07 3.08 -2.45
CA TYR A 12 19.86 2.92 -3.67
C TYR A 12 20.60 4.21 -3.97
N HIS A 13 21.91 4.13 -4.12
CA HIS A 13 22.74 5.31 -4.38
C HIS A 13 22.74 5.66 -5.87
N ASN A 14 22.99 4.67 -6.72
CA ASN A 14 23.09 4.86 -8.16
C ASN A 14 22.40 3.71 -8.91
N ILE A 15 21.62 4.04 -9.93
CA ILE A 15 21.03 3.06 -10.86
C ILE A 15 21.51 3.43 -12.26
N PHE A 16 22.56 2.76 -12.74
CA PHE A 16 23.20 3.07 -14.01
C PHE A 16 23.24 1.86 -14.94
N THR A 17 23.03 2.08 -16.23
CA THR A 17 23.29 1.04 -17.22
C THR A 17 24.79 0.79 -17.33
N ASN A 18 25.17 -0.42 -17.78
CA ASN A 18 26.59 -0.81 -17.86
C ASN A 18 27.40 0.05 -18.83
N ASP A 19 26.74 0.70 -19.78
CA ASP A 19 27.28 1.53 -20.85
C ASP A 19 27.11 3.04 -20.58
N SER A 20 26.54 3.42 -19.42
CA SER A 20 26.34 4.83 -19.09
C SER A 20 27.68 5.58 -19.01
N LYS A 21 27.64 6.88 -19.32
CA LYS A 21 28.82 7.75 -19.24
C LYS A 21 29.40 7.74 -17.82
N GLU A 22 28.54 7.79 -16.82
CA GLU A 22 28.86 7.76 -15.39
C GLU A 22 29.58 6.46 -15.01
N MET A 23 29.07 5.31 -15.48
CA MET A 23 29.75 4.04 -15.23
C MET A 23 31.11 3.94 -15.92
N ASN A 24 31.23 4.46 -17.14
CA ASN A 24 32.51 4.47 -17.85
C ASN A 24 33.53 5.35 -17.14
N VAL A 25 33.11 6.48 -16.56
CA VAL A 25 33.96 7.35 -15.73
C VAL A 25 34.39 6.64 -14.44
N LEU A 26 33.47 5.96 -13.73
CA LEU A 26 33.82 5.21 -12.52
C LEU A 26 34.84 4.10 -12.82
N ARG A 27 34.66 3.38 -13.93
CA ARG A 27 35.60 2.35 -14.40
C ARG A 27 36.95 2.93 -14.79
N SER A 28 36.98 4.06 -15.52
CA SER A 28 38.24 4.68 -15.95
C SER A 28 39.08 5.18 -14.77
N HIS A 29 38.44 5.53 -13.66
CA HIS A 29 39.10 5.94 -12.42
C HIS A 29 39.36 4.77 -11.45
N ASN A 30 39.17 3.52 -11.90
CA ASN A 30 39.33 2.30 -11.08
C ASN A 30 38.57 2.35 -9.75
N VAL A 31 37.35 2.91 -9.74
CA VAL A 31 36.50 2.92 -8.55
C VAL A 31 35.87 1.54 -8.39
N TYR A 32 36.34 0.76 -7.41
CA TYR A 32 35.88 -0.60 -7.15
C TYR A 32 34.56 -0.67 -6.37
N SER A 33 34.31 0.30 -5.50
CA SER A 33 33.07 0.38 -4.69
C SER A 33 32.11 1.40 -5.29
N THR A 34 31.45 1.04 -6.38
CA THR A 34 30.55 1.97 -7.09
C THR A 34 29.18 2.11 -6.42
N TYR A 35 28.82 1.22 -5.50
CA TYR A 35 27.49 1.12 -4.86
C TYR A 35 26.32 1.29 -5.85
N SER A 36 26.56 0.87 -7.09
CA SER A 36 25.65 1.06 -8.23
C SER A 36 24.99 -0.26 -8.57
N VAL A 37 23.71 -0.21 -8.93
CA VAL A 37 22.99 -1.36 -9.49
C VAL A 37 22.60 -1.07 -10.92
N THR A 38 22.52 -2.09 -11.75
CA THR A 38 21.95 -1.93 -13.09
C THR A 38 20.42 -1.87 -13.02
N PRO A 39 19.74 -1.26 -14.00
CA PRO A 39 18.28 -1.28 -14.07
C PRO A 39 17.70 -2.69 -14.04
N GLU A 40 18.35 -3.67 -14.68
CA GLU A 40 17.93 -5.07 -14.67
C GLU A 40 18.02 -5.69 -13.27
N MET A 41 19.11 -5.44 -12.54
CA MET A 41 19.26 -5.91 -11.16
C MET A 41 18.23 -5.25 -10.24
N PHE A 42 17.99 -3.95 -10.43
CA PHE A 42 16.96 -3.23 -9.69
C PHE A 42 15.57 -3.81 -9.93
N ASP A 43 15.16 -4.06 -11.18
CA ASP A 43 13.85 -4.68 -11.48
C ASP A 43 13.70 -6.05 -10.79
N LYS A 44 14.73 -6.90 -10.86
CA LYS A 44 14.73 -8.20 -10.18
C LYS A 44 14.56 -8.06 -8.67
N GLN A 45 15.26 -7.11 -8.04
CA GLN A 45 15.15 -6.86 -6.60
C GLN A 45 13.77 -6.33 -6.21
N ILE A 46 13.23 -5.35 -6.93
CA ILE A 46 11.88 -4.82 -6.69
C ILE A 46 10.82 -5.90 -6.87
N ARG A 47 10.98 -6.77 -7.89
CA ARG A 47 10.07 -7.90 -8.12
C ARG A 47 10.06 -8.88 -6.95
N LEU A 48 11.22 -9.18 -6.36
CA LEU A 48 11.30 -10.02 -5.16
C LEU A 48 10.55 -9.40 -3.98
N VAL A 49 10.72 -8.09 -3.75
CA VAL A 49 10.01 -7.38 -2.67
C VAL A 49 8.51 -7.36 -2.94
N ARG A 50 8.08 -7.09 -4.18
CA ARG A 50 6.66 -7.06 -4.55
C ARG A 50 6.00 -8.43 -4.32
N ASN A 51 6.69 -9.51 -4.70
CA ASN A 51 6.20 -10.87 -4.53
C ASN A 51 6.19 -11.34 -3.06
N SER A 52 6.79 -10.57 -2.14
CA SER A 52 6.77 -10.88 -0.70
C SER A 52 5.49 -10.42 0.02
N GLY A 53 4.52 -9.84 -0.71
CA GLY A 53 3.28 -9.32 -0.14
C GLY A 53 3.46 -8.02 0.66
N ARG A 54 4.60 -7.34 0.50
CA ARG A 54 4.87 -6.05 1.13
C ARG A 54 4.34 -4.90 0.27
N TRP A 55 3.78 -3.89 0.92
CA TRP A 55 3.54 -2.61 0.30
C TRP A 55 4.87 -1.89 0.06
N ILE A 56 5.10 -1.41 -1.16
CA ILE A 56 6.29 -0.66 -1.57
C ILE A 56 5.85 0.75 -1.92
N ALA A 57 6.43 1.74 -1.25
CA ALA A 57 6.13 3.14 -1.50
C ALA A 57 7.37 4.02 -1.26
N PRO A 58 7.45 5.20 -1.90
CA PRO A 58 8.42 6.23 -1.57
C PRO A 58 8.35 6.65 -0.09
N ILE A 59 9.49 7.06 0.49
CA ILE A 59 9.58 7.39 1.92
C ILE A 59 8.61 8.51 2.36
N ASN A 60 8.37 9.50 1.48
CA ASN A 60 7.41 10.58 1.74
C ASN A 60 5.96 10.07 1.83
N VAL A 61 5.59 9.07 1.01
CA VAL A 61 4.27 8.43 1.05
C VAL A 61 4.11 7.62 2.34
N VAL A 62 5.15 6.88 2.74
CA VAL A 62 5.14 6.12 4.01
C VAL A 62 5.02 7.05 5.20
N GLY A 63 5.78 8.15 5.25
CA GLY A 63 5.70 9.14 6.33
C GLY A 63 4.31 9.76 6.44
N ARG A 64 3.72 10.16 5.32
CA ARG A 64 2.34 10.66 5.25
C ARG A 64 1.33 9.63 5.77
N TYR A 65 1.46 8.37 5.32
CA TYR A 65 0.58 7.29 5.75
C TYR A 65 0.62 7.09 7.27
N ILE A 66 1.81 7.06 7.88
CA ILE A 66 1.97 6.88 9.32
C ILE A 66 1.30 8.01 10.10
N MET A 67 1.62 9.27 9.75
CA MET A 67 1.02 10.44 10.40
C MET A 67 -0.50 10.48 10.24
N GLN A 68 -0.99 10.15 9.04
CA GLN A 68 -2.41 10.07 8.75
C GLN A 68 -3.08 8.98 9.59
N ASN A 69 -2.48 7.80 9.67
CA ASN A 69 -3.01 6.67 10.44
C ASN A 69 -3.10 6.97 11.94
N GLU A 70 -2.10 7.67 12.50
CA GLU A 70 -2.12 8.14 13.89
C GLU A 70 -3.17 9.22 14.15
N SER A 71 -3.52 10.00 13.11
CA SER A 71 -4.50 11.10 13.18
C SER A 71 -5.90 10.68 12.72
N THR A 72 -6.14 9.39 12.53
CA THR A 72 -7.40 8.86 11.98
C THR A 72 -8.13 8.00 13.00
N THR A 73 -9.45 8.17 13.07
CA THR A 73 -10.35 7.31 13.84
C THR A 73 -11.34 6.63 12.92
N LEU A 74 -11.75 5.40 13.25
CA LEU A 74 -12.77 4.67 12.50
C LEU A 74 -14.14 4.91 13.13
N GLN A 75 -15.08 5.37 12.32
CA GLN A 75 -16.50 5.38 12.63
C GLN A 75 -17.16 4.26 11.86
N VAL A 76 -17.91 3.42 12.56
CA VAL A 76 -18.61 2.26 12.00
C VAL A 76 -20.08 2.35 12.41
N SER A 77 -20.96 2.15 11.45
CA SER A 77 -22.41 2.07 11.66
C SER A 77 -22.99 0.93 10.87
N GLU A 78 -23.92 0.19 11.48
CA GLU A 78 -24.52 -1.01 10.90
C GLU A 78 -26.00 -0.75 10.60
N HIS A 79 -26.43 -1.15 9.41
CA HIS A 79 -27.80 -0.98 8.92
C HIS A 79 -28.22 -2.21 8.10
N ASP A 80 -29.10 -3.05 8.66
CA ASP A 80 -29.63 -4.26 8.04
C ASP A 80 -28.53 -5.21 7.50
N ASN A 81 -28.28 -5.21 6.19
CA ASN A 81 -27.27 -6.01 5.50
C ASN A 81 -26.04 -5.19 5.05
N LYS A 82 -25.89 -3.97 5.58
CA LYS A 82 -24.86 -3.00 5.23
C LYS A 82 -24.07 -2.54 6.44
N VAL A 83 -22.79 -2.34 6.25
CA VAL A 83 -21.88 -1.69 7.18
C VAL A 83 -21.33 -0.44 6.50
N LEU A 84 -21.55 0.71 7.13
CA LEU A 84 -21.02 1.99 6.70
C LEU A 84 -19.79 2.29 7.56
N ILE A 85 -18.67 2.55 6.91
CA ILE A 85 -17.39 2.80 7.54
C ILE A 85 -16.84 4.14 7.07
N LYS A 86 -16.36 4.96 7.99
CA LYS A 86 -15.68 6.22 7.67
C LYS A 86 -14.40 6.34 8.48
N ALA A 87 -13.28 6.46 7.78
CA ALA A 87 -12.00 6.82 8.38
C ALA A 87 -11.92 8.34 8.51
N VAL A 88 -12.22 8.88 9.69
CA VAL A 88 -12.21 10.32 9.96
C VAL A 88 -10.80 10.75 10.33
N CYS A 89 -10.18 11.55 9.46
CA CYS A 89 -8.83 12.08 9.63
C CYS A 89 -8.87 13.59 9.85
N ASN A 90 -8.19 14.05 10.90
CA ASN A 90 -8.17 15.47 11.31
C ASN A 90 -7.08 16.30 10.60
N ILE A 91 -6.43 15.76 9.57
CA ILE A 91 -5.44 16.50 8.76
C ILE A 91 -6.19 17.27 7.67
N ASP A 92 -6.07 18.60 7.68
CA ASP A 92 -6.82 19.50 6.78
C ASP A 92 -6.23 19.60 5.36
N ASP A 93 -4.97 19.19 5.17
CA ASP A 93 -4.29 19.25 3.87
C ASP A 93 -4.70 18.05 2.99
N LYS A 94 -5.49 18.31 1.94
CA LYS A 94 -5.92 17.28 0.99
C LYS A 94 -4.78 16.67 0.18
N ASP A 95 -3.73 17.45 -0.11
CA ASP A 95 -2.56 16.97 -0.86
C ASP A 95 -1.69 16.06 0.01
N PHE A 96 -1.84 16.14 1.34
CA PHE A 96 -1.24 15.23 2.31
C PHE A 96 -1.95 13.87 2.37
N LEU A 97 -3.23 13.78 2.01
CA LEU A 97 -3.99 12.55 2.20
C LEU A 97 -3.57 11.45 1.20
N VAL A 98 -3.31 10.25 1.72
CA VAL A 98 -3.03 9.04 0.93
C VAL A 98 -4.11 8.00 1.17
N PRO A 99 -4.35 7.06 0.23
CA PRO A 99 -5.19 5.91 0.50
C PRO A 99 -4.74 5.14 1.76
N MET A 100 -5.70 4.70 2.57
CA MET A 100 -5.52 3.82 3.72
C MET A 100 -6.06 2.44 3.43
N THR A 101 -5.37 1.40 3.88
CA THR A 101 -5.88 0.03 3.76
C THR A 101 -6.68 -0.33 5.00
N LEU A 102 -7.97 -0.62 4.80
CA LEU A 102 -8.85 -1.18 5.80
C LEU A 102 -8.88 -2.71 5.67
N ILE A 103 -8.74 -3.41 6.79
CA ILE A 103 -8.84 -4.87 6.85
C ILE A 103 -10.23 -5.20 7.38
N VAL A 104 -11.06 -5.83 6.55
CA VAL A 104 -12.38 -6.30 6.97
C VAL A 104 -12.32 -7.80 7.17
N GLU A 105 -12.80 -8.24 8.33
CA GLU A 105 -13.05 -9.66 8.61
C GLU A 105 -14.54 -9.93 8.47
N THR A 106 -14.92 -10.93 7.66
CA THR A 106 -16.32 -11.29 7.42
C THR A 106 -16.45 -12.78 7.12
N SER A 107 -17.59 -13.36 7.50
CA SER A 107 -17.98 -14.73 7.14
C SER A 107 -18.68 -14.81 5.78
N SER A 108 -19.03 -13.67 5.18
CA SER A 108 -19.70 -13.61 3.89
C SER A 108 -18.82 -14.07 2.74
N LYS A 109 -19.40 -14.85 1.82
CA LYS A 109 -18.70 -15.35 0.63
C LYS A 109 -18.49 -14.26 -0.42
N PHE A 110 -19.43 -13.33 -0.52
CA PHE A 110 -19.34 -12.19 -1.43
C PHE A 110 -19.80 -10.95 -0.70
N ILE A 111 -19.06 -9.86 -0.89
CA ILE A 111 -19.41 -8.54 -0.41
C ILE A 111 -19.35 -7.56 -1.56
N LYS A 112 -20.28 -6.60 -1.58
CA LYS A 112 -20.22 -5.45 -2.47
C LYS A 112 -19.63 -4.28 -1.69
N VAL A 113 -18.68 -3.59 -2.29
CA VAL A 113 -17.96 -2.47 -1.70
C VAL A 113 -18.14 -1.24 -2.58
N GLU A 114 -18.60 -0.14 -1.99
CA GLU A 114 -18.79 1.16 -2.65
C GLU A 114 -18.12 2.28 -1.84
N GLY A 115 -17.58 3.30 -2.50
CA GLY A 115 -16.90 4.43 -1.83
C GLY A 115 -15.43 4.16 -1.46
N SER A 116 -14.88 3.05 -1.94
CA SER A 116 -13.46 2.71 -1.84
C SER A 116 -12.65 3.35 -2.99
N VAL A 117 -11.33 3.11 -3.01
CA VAL A 117 -10.49 3.45 -4.17
C VAL A 117 -10.84 2.60 -5.39
N ASN A 118 -11.26 1.34 -5.17
CA ASN A 118 -11.63 0.40 -6.22
C ASN A 118 -12.96 -0.26 -5.86
N ASP A 119 -14.08 0.28 -6.33
CA ASP A 119 -15.39 -0.28 -6.03
C ASP A 119 -15.62 -1.60 -6.78
N GLY A 120 -16.42 -2.50 -6.19
CA GLY A 120 -16.69 -3.79 -6.81
C GLY A 120 -17.26 -4.85 -5.89
N ILE A 121 -17.37 -6.06 -6.43
CA ILE A 121 -17.77 -7.25 -5.68
C ILE A 121 -16.51 -8.07 -5.41
N TYR A 122 -16.33 -8.43 -4.15
CA TYR A 122 -15.16 -9.12 -3.66
C TYR A 122 -15.52 -10.47 -3.06
N ASN A 123 -14.60 -11.42 -3.22
CA ASN A 123 -14.64 -12.72 -2.56
C ASN A 123 -13.53 -12.75 -1.49
N PRO A 124 -13.85 -12.61 -0.19
CA PRO A 124 -12.86 -12.59 0.88
C PRO A 124 -12.00 -13.86 0.88
N VAL A 125 -10.68 -13.69 0.98
CA VAL A 125 -9.73 -14.82 1.04
C VAL A 125 -9.48 -15.13 2.51
N ASN A 126 -9.80 -16.35 2.93
CA ASN A 126 -9.73 -16.78 4.34
C ASN A 126 -10.52 -15.85 5.29
N GLY A 127 -11.71 -15.39 4.85
CA GLY A 127 -12.57 -14.51 5.64
C GLY A 127 -12.05 -13.07 5.77
N ARG A 128 -11.04 -12.68 4.99
CA ARG A 128 -10.44 -11.35 5.03
C ARG A 128 -10.42 -10.68 3.66
N ILE A 129 -10.53 -9.37 3.70
CA ILE A 129 -10.33 -8.51 2.53
C ILE A 129 -9.56 -7.25 2.95
N PHE A 130 -8.71 -6.78 2.03
CA PHE A 130 -8.01 -5.52 2.13
C PHE A 130 -8.67 -4.53 1.17
N ILE A 131 -9.17 -3.42 1.70
CA ILE A 131 -9.90 -2.40 0.95
C ILE A 131 -9.16 -1.09 1.11
N ASP A 132 -8.72 -0.50 0.01
CA ASP A 132 -8.13 0.83 0.05
C ASP A 132 -9.24 1.88 0.07
N ILE A 133 -9.17 2.80 1.03
CA ILE A 133 -10.13 3.89 1.22
C ILE A 133 -9.44 5.24 1.27
N MET A 134 -10.13 6.28 0.81
CA MET A 134 -9.70 7.64 1.07
C MET A 134 -10.26 8.12 2.42
N PRO A 135 -9.46 8.76 3.28
CA PRO A 135 -9.96 9.36 4.50
C PRO A 135 -11.09 10.36 4.23
N ASN A 136 -11.94 10.54 5.23
CA ASN A 136 -13.09 11.44 5.24
C ASN A 136 -14.17 11.12 4.19
N LYS A 137 -14.05 10.01 3.46
CA LYS A 137 -15.10 9.45 2.60
C LYS A 137 -15.77 8.25 3.29
N GLU A 138 -17.04 8.07 2.99
CA GLU A 138 -17.82 6.94 3.48
C GLU A 138 -17.62 5.74 2.55
N LEU A 139 -17.38 4.59 3.17
CA LEU A 139 -17.31 3.27 2.56
C LEU A 139 -18.59 2.53 2.93
N VAL A 140 -19.23 1.90 1.96
CA VAL A 140 -20.37 1.02 2.18
C VAL A 140 -19.98 -0.40 1.83
N ILE A 141 -20.15 -1.31 2.78
CA ILE A 141 -19.97 -2.75 2.59
C ILE A 141 -21.33 -3.42 2.71
N GLU A 142 -21.76 -4.12 1.67
CA GLU A 142 -23.02 -4.86 1.65
C GLU A 142 -22.75 -6.36 1.52
N GLU A 143 -23.37 -7.16 2.41
CA GLU A 143 -23.29 -8.61 2.32
C GLU A 143 -24.21 -9.14 1.24
N LEU A 144 -23.65 -9.89 0.28
CA LEU A 144 -24.42 -10.53 -0.77
C LEU A 144 -24.73 -11.97 -0.37
N LYS A 145 -26.02 -12.29 -0.25
CA LYS A 145 -26.45 -13.69 -0.10
C LYS A 145 -26.05 -14.46 -1.36
N ALA A 146 -25.46 -15.65 -1.18
CA ALA A 146 -25.18 -16.54 -2.28
C ALA A 146 -26.48 -16.78 -3.08
N LEU A 147 -26.47 -16.51 -4.38
CA LEU A 147 -27.52 -16.94 -5.29
C LEU A 147 -27.67 -18.46 -5.13
N LYS A 148 -28.84 -18.89 -4.66
CA LYS A 148 -29.22 -20.31 -4.60
C LYS A 148 -29.48 -20.83 -6.00
#